data_AF-A0A7Y3PKG1-F1
#
_entry.id   AF-A0A7Y3PKG1-F1
#
_cell.length_a   1.000
_cell.length_b   1.000
_cell.length_c   1.000
_cell.angle_alpha   90.00
_cell.angle_beta   90.00
_cell.angle_gamma   90.00
#
_symmetry.space_group_name_H-M   'P 1'
#
loop_
_entity.id
_entity.type
_entity.pdbx_description
1 polymer ?
#
loop_
_entity_poly.entity_id
_entity_poly.type
_entity_poly.pdbx_seq_one_letter_code
_entity_poly.pdbx_strand_id
1 'polypeptide(L)'
;MTEPGQTAADDGADHDEQLRLRAEVRDLRARARAHALIAEAQGVLRERYALSDADSAFTLMRLASQRFNVKMRTLAEILLSAPRPRDREAPWFPRRARLAQPALSFPAARRVGPGNRGGVLKAVLTQTLAVVGTDMGNVQLVDRVRGGLRIEAHTGLTADFVDFFGHVGEHGTSCARAARDVAQVTVHDVETDPVFTASAREAILAAGSRACHSVPLTTASGLCVGMVSAHLDHPLGGLTTAQLKALEAVGAQAGQWLAWHERTVVLDALEYLHALGNGSAQP
;
A
#
# COMPACT_ATOMS: atom_id res chain seq x y z
N MET A 1 -18.75 26.78 -45.98
CA MET A 1 -17.31 27.01 -45.74
C MET A 1 -17.15 27.11 -44.23
N THR A 2 -17.11 25.96 -43.57
CA THR A 2 -17.01 25.84 -42.10
C THR A 2 -15.56 26.06 -41.73
N GLU A 3 -15.28 27.02 -40.85
CA GLU A 3 -13.91 27.40 -40.52
C GLU A 3 -13.17 26.25 -39.81
N PRO A 4 -11.99 25.83 -40.31
CA PRO A 4 -11.22 24.72 -39.74
C PRO A 4 -10.63 25.02 -38.33
N GLY A 5 -10.86 26.22 -37.78
CA GLY A 5 -10.39 26.63 -36.45
C GLY A 5 -11.35 26.31 -35.29
N GLN A 6 -12.63 26.05 -35.55
CA GLN A 6 -13.61 25.75 -34.48
C GLN A 6 -13.56 24.29 -34.01
N THR A 7 -13.36 23.33 -34.91
CA THR A 7 -13.38 21.90 -34.58
C THR A 7 -12.20 21.48 -33.69
N ALA A 8 -11.00 22.03 -33.92
CA ALA A 8 -9.82 21.70 -33.10
C ALA A 8 -9.89 22.30 -31.67
N ALA A 9 -10.59 23.43 -31.50
CA ALA A 9 -10.81 24.03 -30.19
C ALA A 9 -11.91 23.29 -29.40
N ASP A 10 -12.94 22.80 -30.10
CA ASP A 10 -14.03 21.99 -29.53
C ASP A 10 -13.53 20.60 -29.13
N ASP A 11 -12.74 19.93 -29.98
CA ASP A 11 -12.09 18.64 -29.70
C ASP A 11 -11.11 18.72 -28.51
N GLY A 12 -10.42 19.86 -28.36
CA GLY A 12 -9.51 20.10 -27.23
C GLY A 12 -10.25 20.31 -25.91
N ALA A 13 -11.36 21.05 -25.93
CA ALA A 13 -12.21 21.26 -24.75
C ALA A 13 -12.90 19.96 -24.30
N ASP A 14 -13.37 19.15 -25.26
CA ASP A 14 -13.94 17.84 -25.00
C ASP A 14 -12.90 16.86 -24.43
N HIS A 15 -11.66 16.92 -24.92
CA HIS A 15 -10.57 16.10 -24.40
C HIS A 15 -10.22 16.46 -22.94
N ASP A 16 -10.11 17.75 -22.63
CA ASP A 16 -9.82 18.24 -21.28
C ASP A 16 -10.94 17.87 -20.29
N GLU A 17 -12.19 17.98 -20.70
CA GLU A 17 -13.33 17.58 -19.88
C GLU A 17 -13.36 16.06 -19.67
N GLN A 18 -13.03 15.26 -20.68
CA GLN A 18 -12.89 13.81 -20.53
C GLN A 18 -11.79 13.43 -19.53
N LEU A 19 -10.63 14.11 -19.57
CA LEU A 19 -9.54 13.88 -18.61
C LEU A 19 -9.97 14.22 -17.19
N ARG A 20 -10.70 15.33 -17.02
CA ARG A 20 -11.25 15.76 -15.73
C ARG A 20 -12.25 14.74 -15.18
N LEU A 21 -13.21 14.31 -15.98
CA LEU A 21 -14.21 13.32 -15.57
C LEU A 21 -13.57 11.98 -15.21
N ARG A 22 -12.57 11.53 -15.97
CA ARG A 22 -11.79 10.32 -15.63
C ARG A 22 -11.10 10.48 -14.29
N ALA A 23 -10.48 11.63 -14.01
CA ALA A 23 -9.86 11.90 -12.72
C ALA A 23 -10.87 11.87 -11.57
N GLU A 24 -12.05 12.47 -11.74
CA GLU A 24 -13.12 12.46 -10.75
C GLU A 24 -13.64 11.05 -10.47
N VAL A 25 -13.89 10.25 -11.51
CA VAL A 25 -14.32 8.85 -11.38
C VAL A 25 -13.29 8.03 -10.61
N ARG A 26 -11.99 8.21 -10.89
CA ARG A 26 -10.91 7.52 -10.15
C ARG A 26 -10.94 7.86 -8.66
N ASP A 27 -11.02 9.14 -8.34
CA ASP A 27 -11.04 9.60 -6.95
C ASP A 27 -12.30 9.10 -6.20
N LEU A 28 -13.46 9.15 -6.84
CA LEU A 28 -14.71 8.59 -6.30
C LEU A 28 -14.59 7.08 -6.02
N ARG A 29 -14.00 6.31 -6.95
CA ARG A 29 -13.75 4.86 -6.74
C ARG A 29 -12.80 4.61 -5.58
N ALA A 30 -11.73 5.39 -5.46
CA ALA A 30 -10.79 5.27 -4.34
C ALA A 30 -11.47 5.57 -2.99
N ARG A 31 -12.25 6.65 -2.92
CA ARG A 31 -13.02 7.05 -1.73
C ARG A 31 -14.09 6.01 -1.35
N ALA A 32 -14.89 5.54 -2.30
CA ALA A 32 -15.92 4.53 -2.06
C ALA A 32 -15.33 3.23 -1.48
N ARG A 33 -14.19 2.79 -2.01
CA ARG A 33 -13.47 1.59 -1.53
C ARG A 33 -12.99 1.74 -0.08
N ALA A 34 -12.47 2.91 0.30
CA ALA A 34 -12.02 3.16 1.66
C ALA A 34 -13.21 3.31 2.63
N HIS A 35 -14.26 4.00 2.20
CA HIS A 35 -15.47 4.22 3.00
C HIS A 35 -16.17 2.90 3.36
N ALA A 36 -16.32 1.99 2.40
CA ALA A 36 -16.95 0.69 2.64
C ALA A 36 -16.23 -0.12 3.75
N LEU A 37 -14.89 -0.13 3.74
CA LEU A 37 -14.09 -0.85 4.75
C LEU A 37 -14.26 -0.22 6.15
N ILE A 38 -14.28 1.11 6.22
CA ILE A 38 -14.44 1.84 7.49
C ILE A 38 -15.85 1.62 8.03
N ALA A 39 -16.88 1.67 7.18
CA ALA A 39 -18.26 1.41 7.56
C ALA A 39 -18.47 -0.02 8.10
N GLU A 40 -17.85 -1.02 7.48
CA GLU A 40 -17.86 -2.39 7.96
C GLU A 40 -17.22 -2.50 9.36
N ALA A 41 -16.05 -1.88 9.55
CA ALA A 41 -15.38 -1.81 10.84
C ALA A 41 -16.24 -1.10 11.91
N GLN A 42 -16.93 -0.01 11.57
CA GLN A 42 -17.88 0.65 12.47
C GLN A 42 -19.01 -0.31 12.87
N GLY A 43 -19.56 -1.08 11.94
CA GLY A 43 -20.58 -2.09 12.22
C GLY A 43 -20.13 -3.14 13.25
N VAL A 44 -18.92 -3.68 13.08
CA VAL A 44 -18.31 -4.63 14.03
C VAL A 44 -18.13 -4.00 15.41
N LEU A 45 -17.72 -2.74 15.49
CA LEU A 45 -17.53 -2.04 16.77
C LEU A 45 -18.86 -1.77 17.48
N ARG A 46 -19.90 -1.39 16.73
CA ARG A 46 -21.24 -1.18 17.29
C ARG A 46 -21.79 -2.44 17.93
N GLU A 47 -21.67 -3.58 17.23
CA GLU A 47 -22.07 -4.88 17.77
C GLU A 47 -21.23 -5.26 18.99
N ARG A 48 -19.90 -5.13 18.89
CA ARG A 48 -18.97 -5.56 19.93
C ARG A 48 -19.13 -4.79 21.25
N TYR A 49 -19.31 -3.47 21.18
CA TYR A 49 -19.37 -2.59 22.35
C TYR A 49 -20.77 -2.04 22.64
N ALA A 50 -21.81 -2.53 21.93
CA ALA A 50 -23.20 -2.08 22.08
C ALA A 50 -23.35 -0.55 21.92
N LEU A 51 -22.67 0.02 20.92
CA LEU A 51 -22.71 1.47 20.64
C LEU A 51 -24.01 1.85 19.93
N SER A 52 -24.57 3.02 20.28
CA SER A 52 -25.83 3.54 19.73
C SER A 52 -25.79 3.72 18.22
N ASP A 53 -24.67 4.23 17.69
CA ASP A 53 -24.56 4.73 16.32
C ASP A 53 -23.17 4.53 15.72
N ALA A 54 -23.07 4.81 14.42
CA ALA A 54 -21.83 4.68 13.66
C ALA A 54 -20.82 5.79 14.01
N ASP A 55 -21.26 6.97 14.44
CA ASP A 55 -20.40 8.10 14.78
C ASP A 55 -19.61 7.85 16.06
N SER A 56 -20.23 7.18 17.03
CA SER A 56 -19.59 6.70 18.25
C SER A 56 -18.48 5.71 17.91
N ALA A 57 -18.76 4.72 17.04
CA ALA A 57 -17.76 3.76 16.57
C ALA A 57 -16.61 4.44 15.82
N PHE A 58 -16.93 5.39 14.93
CA PHE A 58 -15.94 6.15 14.19
C PHE A 58 -15.06 6.99 15.12
N THR A 59 -15.64 7.57 16.18
CA THR A 59 -14.91 8.34 17.18
C THR A 59 -13.88 7.47 17.89
N LEU A 60 -14.22 6.24 18.30
CA LEU A 60 -13.25 5.30 18.89
C LEU A 60 -12.10 5.00 17.93
N MET A 61 -12.41 4.73 16.65
CA MET A 61 -11.40 4.48 15.62
C MET A 61 -10.51 5.71 15.38
N ARG A 62 -11.09 6.91 15.38
CA ARG A 62 -10.38 8.18 15.16
C ARG A 62 -9.41 8.48 16.30
N LEU A 63 -9.83 8.29 17.55
CA LEU A 63 -8.97 8.47 18.72
C LEU A 63 -7.77 7.52 18.67
N ALA A 64 -7.99 6.24 18.39
CA ALA A 64 -6.90 5.26 18.25
C ALA A 64 -5.98 5.59 17.06
N SER A 65 -6.56 5.94 15.89
CA SER A 65 -5.80 6.36 14.71
C SER A 65 -4.88 7.55 15.01
N GLN A 66 -5.41 8.59 15.67
CA GLN A 66 -4.66 9.81 15.99
C GLN A 66 -3.58 9.56 17.04
N ARG A 67 -3.93 8.84 18.12
CA ARG A 67 -3.03 8.55 19.24
C ARG A 67 -1.78 7.78 18.85
N PHE A 68 -1.93 6.85 17.90
CA PHE A 68 -0.86 5.96 17.43
C PHE A 68 -0.33 6.31 16.03
N ASN A 69 -0.84 7.38 15.42
CA ASN A 69 -0.48 7.80 14.07
C ASN A 69 -0.64 6.67 13.02
N VAL A 70 -1.74 5.92 13.12
CA VAL A 70 -2.08 4.83 12.19
C VAL A 70 -3.15 5.31 11.22
N LYS A 71 -3.00 5.04 9.92
CA LYS A 71 -4.04 5.35 8.91
C LYS A 71 -5.34 4.64 9.27
N MET A 72 -6.47 5.37 9.24
CA MET A 72 -7.82 4.83 9.53
C MET A 72 -8.12 3.53 8.78
N ARG A 73 -7.77 3.47 7.49
CA ARG A 73 -7.95 2.26 6.66
C ARG A 73 -7.16 1.07 7.21
N THR A 74 -5.90 1.26 7.62
CA THR A 74 -5.07 0.20 8.19
C THR A 74 -5.64 -0.27 9.54
N LEU A 75 -6.14 0.65 10.36
CA LEU A 75 -6.82 0.28 11.60
C LEU A 75 -8.06 -0.57 11.32
N ALA A 76 -8.91 -0.16 10.36
CA ALA A 76 -10.09 -0.91 9.94
C ALA A 76 -9.74 -2.30 9.40
N GLU A 77 -8.73 -2.40 8.53
CA GLU A 77 -8.28 -3.65 7.92
C GLU A 77 -7.79 -4.66 8.96
N ILE A 78 -6.97 -4.21 9.93
CA ILE A 78 -6.49 -5.08 11.01
C ILE A 78 -7.62 -5.38 12.01
N LEU A 79 -8.54 -4.45 12.28
CA LEU A 79 -9.72 -4.71 13.12
C LEU A 79 -10.57 -5.86 12.55
N LEU A 80 -10.81 -5.84 11.24
CA LEU A 80 -11.66 -6.82 10.54
C LEU A 80 -10.98 -8.19 10.38
N SER A 81 -9.64 -8.23 10.32
CA SER A 81 -8.89 -9.49 10.18
C SER A 81 -8.38 -10.07 11.50
N ALA A 82 -8.32 -9.28 12.58
CA ALA A 82 -7.89 -9.74 13.89
C ALA A 82 -8.94 -10.64 14.56
N PRO A 83 -8.52 -11.64 15.36
CA PRO A 83 -9.45 -12.44 16.16
C PRO A 83 -10.24 -11.55 17.12
N ARG A 84 -11.50 -11.89 17.40
CA ARG A 84 -12.32 -11.17 18.38
C ARG A 84 -11.67 -11.27 19.78
N PRO A 85 -11.70 -10.21 20.62
CA PRO A 85 -11.38 -10.32 22.04
C PRO A 85 -12.23 -11.41 22.70
N ARG A 86 -11.67 -12.12 23.68
CA ARG A 86 -12.39 -13.23 24.36
C ARG A 86 -13.61 -12.74 25.12
N ASP A 87 -13.46 -11.62 25.81
CA ASP A 87 -14.50 -10.94 26.57
C ASP A 87 -14.21 -9.44 26.58
N ARG A 88 -15.04 -8.66 27.28
CA ARG A 88 -14.92 -7.19 27.35
C ARG A 88 -13.89 -6.71 28.38
N GLU A 89 -13.51 -7.52 29.36
CA GLU A 89 -12.66 -7.08 30.46
C GLU A 89 -11.20 -7.50 30.26
N ALA A 90 -10.97 -8.54 29.46
CA ALA A 90 -9.67 -9.06 29.13
C ALA A 90 -8.94 -8.20 28.08
N PRO A 91 -7.60 -8.10 28.16
CA PRO A 91 -6.81 -7.56 27.08
C PRO A 91 -7.11 -8.28 25.76
N TRP A 92 -7.12 -7.53 24.65
CA TRP A 92 -7.36 -8.12 23.33
C TRP A 92 -6.25 -9.13 22.96
N PHE A 93 -4.98 -8.82 23.24
CA PHE A 93 -3.84 -9.67 22.89
C PHE A 93 -2.98 -10.05 24.11
N PRO A 94 -3.50 -10.88 25.05
CA PRO A 94 -2.91 -11.08 26.38
C PRO A 94 -1.55 -11.81 26.39
N ARG A 95 -1.10 -12.37 25.26
CA ARG A 95 0.19 -13.07 25.12
C ARG A 95 1.08 -12.45 24.04
N ARG A 96 0.86 -11.19 23.71
CA ARG A 96 1.63 -10.49 22.68
C ARG A 96 2.99 -10.06 23.21
N ALA A 97 4.06 -10.53 22.59
CA ALA A 97 5.40 -10.04 22.85
C ALA A 97 5.58 -8.63 22.25
N ARG A 98 6.01 -7.66 23.06
CA ARG A 98 6.41 -6.33 22.59
C ARG A 98 7.90 -6.35 22.26
N LEU A 99 8.21 -6.45 20.98
CA LEU A 99 9.59 -6.45 20.50
C LEU A 99 10.07 -5.02 20.22
N ALA A 100 11.37 -4.80 20.34
CA ALA A 100 11.99 -3.55 19.92
C ALA A 100 11.80 -3.34 18.42
N GLN A 101 11.75 -2.07 18.00
CA GLN A 101 11.67 -1.71 16.59
C GLN A 101 12.90 -2.24 15.85
N PRO A 102 12.72 -2.99 14.74
CA PRO A 102 13.83 -3.39 13.88
C PRO A 102 14.59 -2.18 13.33
N ALA A 103 15.92 -2.27 13.31
CA ALA A 103 16.76 -1.23 12.72
C ALA A 103 16.68 -1.28 11.18
N LEU A 104 16.71 -0.09 10.56
CA LEU A 104 16.83 0.06 9.11
C LEU A 104 18.21 0.66 8.82
N SER A 105 19.07 -0.08 8.15
CA SER A 105 20.47 0.30 7.92
C SER A 105 20.72 1.05 6.61
N PHE A 106 19.74 1.06 5.70
CA PHE A 106 19.90 1.69 4.40
C PHE A 106 19.83 3.23 4.47
N PRO A 107 20.61 3.96 3.63
CA PRO A 107 20.76 5.41 3.71
C PRO A 107 19.47 6.22 3.81
N ALA A 108 18.46 5.91 2.98
CA ALA A 108 17.20 6.66 2.96
C ALA A 108 16.41 6.58 4.27
N ALA A 109 16.59 5.53 5.09
CA ALA A 109 15.86 5.36 6.35
C ALA A 109 16.41 6.19 7.51
N ARG A 110 17.62 6.76 7.41
CA ARG A 110 18.30 7.46 8.53
C ARG A 110 17.52 8.65 9.08
N ARG A 111 16.64 9.26 8.27
CA ARG A 111 15.83 10.43 8.65
C ARG A 111 14.40 10.06 9.09
N VAL A 112 14.06 8.78 9.09
CA VAL A 112 12.71 8.32 9.42
C VAL A 112 12.55 8.26 10.94
N GLY A 113 11.60 9.01 11.48
CA GLY A 113 11.27 8.98 12.90
C GLY A 113 10.72 7.62 13.36
N PRO A 114 10.80 7.31 14.67
CA PRO A 114 10.31 6.04 15.21
C PRO A 114 8.83 5.83 14.91
N GLY A 115 8.43 4.60 14.58
CA GLY A 115 7.04 4.24 14.26
C GLY A 115 6.45 4.88 12.99
N ASN A 116 7.18 5.73 12.25
CA ASN A 116 6.62 6.43 11.10
C ASN A 116 6.55 5.54 9.84
N ARG A 117 5.45 4.77 9.71
CA ARG A 117 5.22 3.85 8.59
C ARG A 117 5.28 4.54 7.22
N GLY A 118 4.63 5.70 7.08
CA GLY A 118 4.66 6.43 5.81
C GLY A 118 6.07 6.86 5.42
N GLY A 119 6.86 7.31 6.40
CA GLY A 119 8.28 7.62 6.23
C GLY A 119 9.12 6.41 5.82
N VAL A 120 8.88 5.24 6.42
CA VAL A 120 9.57 3.99 6.02
C VAL A 120 9.23 3.61 4.58
N LEU A 121 7.95 3.61 4.19
CA LEU A 121 7.55 3.27 2.82
C LEU A 121 8.19 4.21 1.79
N LYS A 122 8.22 5.53 2.09
CA LYS A 122 8.90 6.51 1.24
C LYS A 122 10.41 6.24 1.17
N ALA A 123 11.05 5.93 2.29
CA ALA A 123 12.48 5.63 2.33
C ALA A 123 12.82 4.34 1.55
N VAL A 124 11.99 3.30 1.65
CA VAL A 124 12.14 2.07 0.86
C VAL A 124 12.05 2.35 -0.63
N LEU A 125 11.05 3.15 -1.04
CA LEU A 125 10.90 3.57 -2.43
C LEU A 125 12.14 4.35 -2.89
N THR A 126 12.52 5.41 -2.18
CA THR A 126 13.69 6.24 -2.51
C THR A 126 14.98 5.41 -2.59
N GLN A 127 15.21 4.49 -1.66
CA GLN A 127 16.41 3.65 -1.68
C GLN A 127 16.40 2.70 -2.88
N THR A 128 15.26 2.08 -3.18
CA THR A 128 15.12 1.15 -4.31
C THR A 128 15.38 1.86 -5.63
N LEU A 129 14.76 3.03 -5.82
CA LEU A 129 14.94 3.90 -6.97
C LEU A 129 16.39 4.33 -7.16
N ALA A 130 17.08 4.72 -6.08
CA ALA A 130 18.50 5.08 -6.12
C ALA A 130 19.41 3.90 -6.49
N VAL A 131 19.09 2.67 -6.06
CA VAL A 131 19.88 1.47 -6.39
C VAL A 131 19.68 1.06 -7.85
N VAL A 132 18.46 1.18 -8.37
CA VAL A 132 18.13 0.81 -9.76
C VAL A 132 18.52 1.91 -10.75
N GLY A 133 18.52 3.18 -10.32
CA GLY A 133 18.85 4.33 -11.17
C GLY A 133 17.65 4.85 -11.95
N THR A 134 16.49 5.00 -11.30
CA THR A 134 15.27 5.53 -11.92
C THR A 134 14.48 6.38 -10.93
N ASP A 135 13.60 7.25 -11.44
CA ASP A 135 12.71 8.11 -10.66
C ASP A 135 11.25 7.63 -10.69
N MET A 136 10.97 6.48 -11.32
CA MET A 136 9.63 5.91 -11.44
C MET A 136 9.50 4.63 -10.61
N GLY A 137 8.53 4.60 -9.69
CA GLY A 137 8.26 3.40 -8.91
C GLY A 137 7.11 3.51 -7.93
N ASN A 138 6.76 2.36 -7.35
CA ASN A 138 5.68 2.24 -6.37
C ASN A 138 6.03 1.26 -5.25
N VAL A 139 5.31 1.40 -4.14
CA VAL A 139 5.28 0.45 -3.03
C VAL A 139 3.86 -0.02 -2.88
N GLN A 140 3.68 -1.33 -2.88
CA GLN A 140 2.42 -2.00 -2.62
C GLN A 140 2.47 -2.77 -1.32
N LEU A 141 1.39 -2.81 -0.56
CA LEU A 141 1.24 -3.66 0.61
C LEU A 141 0.10 -4.64 0.39
N VAL A 142 0.17 -5.80 1.06
CA VAL A 142 -0.90 -6.80 1.00
C VAL A 142 -2.18 -6.23 1.60
N ASP A 143 -3.30 -6.37 0.89
CA ASP A 143 -4.65 -6.06 1.41
C ASP A 143 -5.24 -7.35 2.00
N ARG A 144 -5.35 -7.42 3.33
CA ARG A 144 -5.77 -8.65 4.03
C ARG A 144 -7.26 -8.93 3.92
N VAL A 145 -8.06 -7.90 3.67
CA VAL A 145 -9.52 -8.05 3.60
C VAL A 145 -9.93 -8.45 2.19
N ARG A 146 -9.28 -7.90 1.16
CA ARG A 146 -9.62 -8.16 -0.24
C ARG A 146 -8.66 -9.13 -0.94
N GLY A 147 -7.58 -9.52 -0.28
CA GLY A 147 -6.46 -10.23 -0.90
C GLY A 147 -5.66 -9.31 -1.84
N GLY A 148 -4.56 -9.83 -2.39
CA GLY A 148 -3.74 -9.11 -3.38
C GLY A 148 -2.91 -7.95 -2.80
N LEU A 149 -2.46 -7.07 -3.69
CA LEU A 149 -1.56 -5.95 -3.41
C LEU A 149 -2.22 -4.61 -3.69
N ARG A 150 -1.92 -3.60 -2.87
CA ARG A 150 -2.45 -2.24 -3.03
C ARG A 150 -1.36 -1.20 -2.93
N ILE A 151 -1.36 -0.23 -3.83
CA ILE A 151 -0.39 0.88 -3.82
C ILE A 151 -0.57 1.74 -2.55
N GLU A 152 0.54 2.03 -1.89
CA GLU A 152 0.64 2.84 -0.67
C GLU A 152 1.54 4.07 -0.83
N ALA A 153 2.49 4.00 -1.77
CA ALA A 153 3.33 5.11 -2.17
C ALA A 153 3.73 4.92 -3.63
N HIS A 154 3.90 6.02 -4.37
CA HIS A 154 4.43 5.99 -5.72
C HIS A 154 5.11 7.33 -6.07
N THR A 155 5.91 7.32 -7.12
CA THR A 155 6.50 8.51 -7.74
C THR A 155 6.82 8.22 -9.20
N GLY A 156 6.83 9.25 -10.05
CA GLY A 156 7.08 9.12 -11.49
C GLY A 156 6.03 8.34 -12.30
N LEU A 157 4.92 7.92 -11.69
CA LEU A 157 3.86 7.11 -12.32
C LEU A 157 2.59 7.94 -12.56
N THR A 158 1.91 7.69 -13.68
CA THR A 158 0.68 8.38 -14.07
C THR A 158 -0.50 8.03 -13.15
N ALA A 159 -1.49 8.92 -13.05
CA ALA A 159 -2.71 8.65 -12.29
C ALA A 159 -3.46 7.42 -12.80
N ASP A 160 -3.43 7.20 -14.12
CA ASP A 160 -4.06 6.05 -14.78
C ASP A 160 -3.39 4.74 -14.36
N PHE A 161 -2.05 4.72 -14.31
CA PHE A 161 -1.30 3.57 -13.77
C PHE A 161 -1.70 3.28 -12.32
N VAL A 162 -1.78 4.32 -11.49
CA VAL A 162 -2.08 4.16 -10.06
C VAL A 162 -3.51 3.69 -9.81
N ASP A 163 -4.49 4.08 -10.64
CA ASP A 163 -5.84 3.52 -10.52
C ASP A 163 -5.90 2.09 -11.06
N PHE A 164 -5.28 1.83 -12.22
CA PHE A 164 -5.26 0.49 -12.82
C PHE A 164 -4.59 -0.55 -11.91
N PHE A 165 -3.44 -0.21 -11.34
CA PHE A 165 -2.69 -1.05 -10.40
C PHE A 165 -2.98 -0.72 -8.93
N GLY A 166 -4.03 0.05 -8.67
CA GLY A 166 -4.43 0.46 -7.33
C GLY A 166 -4.78 -0.74 -6.45
N HIS A 167 -5.33 -1.80 -7.05
CA HIS A 167 -5.44 -3.12 -6.46
C HIS A 167 -5.06 -4.16 -7.51
N VAL A 168 -4.09 -5.00 -7.17
CA VAL A 168 -3.58 -6.06 -8.04
C VAL A 168 -3.93 -7.40 -7.40
N GLY A 169 -4.72 -8.21 -8.09
CA GLY A 169 -5.05 -9.58 -7.67
C GLY A 169 -3.85 -10.53 -7.75
N GLU A 170 -4.09 -11.82 -7.54
CA GLU A 170 -3.03 -12.85 -7.43
C GLU A 170 -2.34 -13.19 -8.77
N HIS A 171 -2.83 -12.68 -9.91
CA HIS A 171 -2.36 -13.03 -11.25
C HIS A 171 -2.19 -11.81 -12.17
N GLY A 172 -1.41 -11.96 -13.25
CA GLY A 172 -1.35 -11.03 -14.39
C GLY A 172 -0.35 -9.87 -14.30
N THR A 173 0.52 -9.84 -13.28
CA THR A 173 1.56 -8.79 -13.10
C THR A 173 2.87 -9.36 -12.57
N SER A 174 3.97 -8.64 -12.78
CA SER A 174 5.30 -8.99 -12.24
C SER A 174 5.33 -8.96 -10.71
N CYS A 175 4.60 -8.05 -10.06
CA CYS A 175 4.50 -8.00 -8.61
C CYS A 175 3.70 -9.19 -8.03
N ALA A 176 2.66 -9.67 -8.72
CA ALA A 176 1.95 -10.88 -8.33
C ALA A 176 2.84 -12.14 -8.42
N ARG A 177 3.67 -12.25 -9.47
CA ARG A 177 4.68 -13.32 -9.57
C ARG A 177 5.73 -13.23 -8.46
N ALA A 178 6.29 -12.04 -8.23
CA ALA A 178 7.29 -11.83 -7.18
C ALA A 178 6.74 -12.14 -5.78
N ALA A 179 5.45 -11.84 -5.53
CA ALA A 179 4.78 -12.17 -4.28
C ALA A 179 4.59 -13.69 -4.11
N ARG A 180 4.24 -14.42 -5.18
CA ARG A 180 4.08 -15.88 -5.16
C ARG A 180 5.43 -16.59 -5.00
N ASP A 181 6.43 -16.16 -5.76
CA ASP A 181 7.74 -16.83 -5.83
C ASP A 181 8.67 -16.37 -4.68
N VAL A 182 8.27 -15.35 -3.92
CA VAL A 182 9.05 -14.70 -2.83
C VAL A 182 10.48 -14.40 -3.28
N ALA A 183 10.61 -13.91 -4.51
CA ALA A 183 11.88 -13.66 -5.17
C ALA A 183 11.82 -12.33 -5.90
N GLN A 184 13.00 -11.71 -6.06
CA GLN A 184 13.12 -10.54 -6.92
C GLN A 184 12.80 -10.93 -8.37
N VAL A 185 12.00 -10.12 -9.05
CA VAL A 185 11.59 -10.36 -10.43
C VAL A 185 12.00 -9.17 -11.29
N THR A 186 12.79 -9.45 -12.32
CA THR A 186 13.13 -8.49 -13.37
C THR A 186 12.31 -8.80 -14.61
N VAL A 187 11.57 -7.80 -15.10
CA VAL A 187 11.03 -7.80 -16.46
C VAL A 187 11.96 -6.95 -17.32
N HIS A 188 12.62 -7.60 -18.26
CA HIS A 188 13.62 -6.97 -19.13
C HIS A 188 12.99 -6.05 -20.18
N ASP A 189 11.83 -6.42 -20.71
CA ASP A 189 11.07 -5.58 -21.62
C ASP A 189 9.56 -5.84 -21.47
N VAL A 190 8.84 -4.82 -21.04
CA VAL A 190 7.38 -4.85 -20.86
C VAL A 190 6.67 -5.11 -22.17
N GLU A 191 7.23 -4.74 -23.32
CA GLU A 191 6.56 -4.92 -24.61
C GLU A 191 6.47 -6.41 -24.99
N THR A 192 7.45 -7.21 -24.59
CA THR A 192 7.59 -8.61 -25.03
C THR A 192 7.40 -9.65 -23.92
N ASP A 193 7.49 -9.28 -22.63
CA ASP A 193 7.40 -10.24 -21.54
C ASP A 193 6.00 -10.88 -21.44
N PRO A 194 5.87 -12.22 -21.38
CA PRO A 194 4.60 -12.92 -21.38
C PRO A 194 3.81 -12.80 -20.06
N VAL A 195 4.38 -12.21 -19.00
CA VAL A 195 3.69 -12.07 -17.71
C VAL A 195 2.45 -11.19 -17.77
N PHE A 196 2.44 -10.19 -18.65
CA PHE A 196 1.41 -9.16 -18.67
C PHE A 196 0.25 -9.52 -19.60
N THR A 197 -0.97 -9.34 -19.09
CA THR A 197 -2.17 -9.25 -19.94
C THR A 197 -2.06 -8.06 -20.89
N ALA A 198 -2.82 -8.07 -21.99
CA ALA A 198 -2.81 -6.97 -22.95
C ALA A 198 -3.11 -5.60 -22.30
N SER A 199 -4.14 -5.53 -21.45
CA SER A 199 -4.51 -4.31 -20.74
C SER A 199 -3.47 -3.85 -19.73
N ALA A 200 -2.84 -4.78 -19.00
CA ALA A 200 -1.76 -4.44 -18.08
C ALA A 200 -0.54 -3.90 -18.84
N ARG A 201 -0.18 -4.52 -19.97
CA ARG A 201 0.92 -4.07 -20.82
C ARG A 201 0.68 -2.66 -21.34
N GLU A 202 -0.52 -2.40 -21.88
CA GLU A 202 -0.92 -1.08 -22.36
C GLU A 202 -0.80 -0.02 -21.27
N ALA A 203 -1.34 -0.29 -20.07
CA ALA A 203 -1.27 0.64 -18.94
C ALA A 203 0.16 0.92 -18.48
N ILE A 204 1.04 -0.09 -18.46
CA ILE A 204 2.45 0.06 -18.06
C ILE A 204 3.23 0.86 -19.12
N LEU A 205 3.04 0.56 -20.41
CA LEU A 205 3.69 1.28 -21.51
C LEU A 205 3.21 2.73 -21.60
N ALA A 206 1.91 2.98 -21.42
CA ALA A 206 1.34 4.33 -21.38
C ALA A 206 1.87 5.17 -20.20
N ALA A 207 2.30 4.51 -19.12
CA ALA A 207 2.99 5.17 -18.00
C ALA A 207 4.47 5.43 -18.27
N GLY A 208 4.99 5.06 -19.43
CA GLY A 208 6.40 5.21 -19.82
C GLY A 208 7.31 4.10 -19.30
N SER A 209 6.77 3.02 -18.72
CA SER A 209 7.57 1.92 -18.17
C SER A 209 7.86 0.87 -19.24
N ARG A 210 9.12 0.74 -19.65
CA ARG A 210 9.65 -0.27 -20.58
C ARG A 210 10.28 -1.47 -19.90
N ALA A 211 10.71 -1.34 -18.66
CA ALA A 211 11.18 -2.46 -17.84
C ALA A 211 10.78 -2.24 -16.38
N CYS A 212 10.77 -3.31 -15.58
CA CYS A 212 10.57 -3.14 -14.14
C CYS A 212 11.32 -4.19 -13.33
N HIS A 213 11.70 -3.80 -12.13
CA HIS A 213 12.31 -4.68 -11.14
C HIS A 213 11.52 -4.61 -9.83
N SER A 214 11.05 -5.76 -9.38
CA SER A 214 10.17 -5.92 -8.22
C SER A 214 10.88 -6.66 -7.11
N VAL A 215 10.83 -6.11 -5.90
CA VAL A 215 11.51 -6.63 -4.70
C VAL A 215 10.47 -6.91 -3.62
N PRO A 216 10.32 -8.16 -3.17
CA PRO A 216 9.37 -8.50 -2.12
C PRO A 216 9.81 -7.94 -0.76
N LEU A 217 8.85 -7.43 0.01
CA LEU A 217 9.06 -7.01 1.39
C LEU A 217 8.71 -8.20 2.30
N THR A 218 9.72 -8.86 2.86
CA THR A 218 9.54 -10.15 3.54
C THR A 218 9.73 -10.07 5.05
N THR A 219 8.90 -10.79 5.78
CA THR A 219 9.08 -10.98 7.22
C THR A 219 10.24 -11.95 7.50
N ALA A 220 10.70 -12.02 8.76
CA ALA A 220 11.71 -12.99 9.18
C ALA A 220 11.28 -14.46 8.95
N SER A 221 9.97 -14.74 8.85
CA SER A 221 9.44 -16.08 8.53
C SER A 221 9.25 -16.31 7.03
N GLY A 222 9.72 -15.41 6.17
CA GLY A 222 9.61 -15.53 4.71
C GLY A 222 8.25 -15.12 4.12
N LEU A 223 7.29 -14.68 4.94
CA LEU A 223 6.01 -14.18 4.43
C LEU A 223 6.20 -12.84 3.71
N CYS A 224 5.68 -12.71 2.48
CA CYS A 224 5.61 -11.46 1.75
C CYS A 224 4.48 -10.57 2.31
N VAL A 225 4.83 -9.37 2.77
CA VAL A 225 3.87 -8.37 3.32
C VAL A 225 3.70 -7.15 2.40
N GLY A 226 4.43 -7.11 1.30
CA GLY A 226 4.36 -6.05 0.30
C GLY A 226 5.40 -6.20 -0.80
N MET A 227 5.45 -5.23 -1.68
CA MET A 227 6.33 -5.17 -2.83
C MET A 227 6.83 -3.74 -3.01
N VAL A 228 8.09 -3.56 -3.40
CA VAL A 228 8.56 -2.30 -3.99
C VAL A 228 9.00 -2.57 -5.43
N SER A 229 8.56 -1.73 -6.36
CA SER A 229 8.85 -1.88 -7.78
C SER A 229 9.46 -0.60 -8.33
N ALA A 230 10.61 -0.74 -8.99
CA ALA A 230 11.24 0.30 -9.80
C ALA A 230 10.92 0.05 -11.28
N HIS A 231 10.61 1.11 -12.00
CA HIS A 231 10.26 1.07 -13.41
C HIS A 231 11.26 1.90 -14.21
N LEU A 232 11.66 1.45 -15.39
CA LEU A 232 12.60 2.14 -16.26
C LEU A 232 11.93 2.47 -17.59
N ASP A 233 12.32 3.59 -18.19
CA ASP A 233 11.84 4.07 -19.50
C ASP A 233 12.55 3.39 -20.70
N HIS A 234 13.43 2.45 -20.42
CA HIS A 234 14.15 1.63 -21.40
C HIS A 234 14.17 0.15 -20.97
N PRO A 235 14.32 -0.79 -21.93
CA PRO A 235 14.57 -2.19 -21.61
C PRO A 235 15.82 -2.37 -20.74
N LEU A 236 15.75 -3.29 -19.78
CA LEU A 236 16.82 -3.53 -18.81
C LEU A 236 17.66 -4.74 -19.22
N GLY A 237 18.98 -4.58 -19.34
CA GLY A 237 19.90 -5.71 -19.59
C GLY A 237 20.08 -6.63 -18.38
N GLY A 238 20.00 -6.07 -17.17
CA GLY A 238 20.11 -6.79 -15.90
C GLY A 238 20.65 -5.90 -14.78
N LEU A 239 20.43 -6.29 -13.52
CA LEU A 239 21.02 -5.63 -12.37
C LEU A 239 22.29 -6.37 -11.92
N THR A 240 23.27 -5.62 -11.43
CA THR A 240 24.50 -6.19 -10.88
C THR A 240 24.22 -6.98 -9.59
N THR A 241 25.09 -7.93 -9.23
CA THR A 241 24.98 -8.67 -7.97
C THR A 241 24.97 -7.76 -6.74
N ALA A 242 25.71 -6.65 -6.78
CA ALA A 242 25.72 -5.67 -5.70
C ALA A 242 24.36 -4.97 -5.55
N GLN A 243 23.74 -4.57 -6.66
CA GLN A 243 22.40 -3.99 -6.66
C GLN A 243 21.36 -4.98 -6.12
N LEU A 244 21.36 -6.23 -6.61
CA LEU A 244 20.42 -7.26 -6.16
C LEU A 244 20.53 -7.53 -4.66
N LYS A 245 21.76 -7.61 -4.12
CA LYS A 245 21.99 -7.77 -2.67
C LYS A 245 21.52 -6.56 -1.86
N ALA A 246 21.75 -5.35 -2.37
CA ALA A 246 21.27 -4.14 -1.71
C ALA A 246 19.74 -4.08 -1.66
N LEU A 247 19.08 -4.47 -2.76
CA LEU A 247 17.62 -4.56 -2.86
C LEU A 247 17.05 -5.64 -1.93
N GLU A 248 17.69 -6.80 -1.87
CA GLU A 248 17.30 -7.88 -0.94
C GLU A 248 17.34 -7.40 0.52
N ALA A 249 18.41 -6.71 0.91
CA ALA A 249 18.54 -6.15 2.25
C ALA A 249 17.46 -5.10 2.55
N VAL A 250 17.12 -4.24 1.59
CA VAL A 250 16.02 -3.26 1.72
C VAL A 250 14.69 -4.00 1.92
N GLY A 251 14.39 -4.99 1.08
CA GLY A 251 13.15 -5.77 1.14
C GLY A 251 12.98 -6.51 2.48
N ALA A 252 14.02 -7.21 2.93
CA ALA A 252 14.00 -7.94 4.19
C ALA A 252 13.85 -7.02 5.41
N GLN A 253 14.62 -5.92 5.48
CA GLN A 253 14.54 -4.98 6.60
C GLN A 253 13.17 -4.29 6.65
N ALA A 254 12.66 -3.86 5.49
CA ALA A 254 11.35 -3.23 5.40
C ALA A 254 10.23 -4.19 5.79
N GLY A 255 10.24 -5.43 5.29
CA GLY A 255 9.22 -6.43 5.61
C GLY A 255 9.20 -6.79 7.10
N GLN A 256 10.37 -6.93 7.73
CA GLN A 256 10.48 -7.12 9.19
C GLN A 256 9.96 -5.92 9.96
N TRP A 257 10.30 -4.70 9.55
CA TRP A 257 9.81 -3.47 10.18
C TRP A 257 8.29 -3.33 10.05
N LEU A 258 7.73 -3.63 8.88
CA LEU A 258 6.28 -3.59 8.64
C LEU A 258 5.54 -4.61 9.49
N ALA A 259 6.07 -5.84 9.60
CA ALA A 259 5.51 -6.86 10.49
C ALA A 259 5.57 -6.44 11.96
N TRP A 260 6.66 -5.81 12.40
CA TRP A 260 6.76 -5.24 13.75
C TRP A 260 5.74 -4.12 13.98
N HIS A 261 5.61 -3.18 13.03
CA HIS A 261 4.69 -2.05 13.14
C HIS A 261 3.25 -2.54 13.25
N GLU A 262 2.85 -3.50 12.42
CA GLU A 262 1.53 -4.11 12.51
C GLU A 262 1.32 -4.77 13.88
N ARG A 263 2.24 -5.66 14.29
CA ARG A 263 2.11 -6.44 15.54
C ARG A 263 2.27 -5.61 16.81
N THR A 264 2.86 -4.43 16.74
CA THR A 264 3.12 -3.59 17.92
C THR A 264 2.23 -2.36 17.87
N VAL A 265 2.50 -1.44 16.94
CA VAL A 265 1.83 -0.12 16.89
C VAL A 265 0.35 -0.25 16.55
N VAL A 266 -0.01 -1.06 15.54
CA VAL A 266 -1.43 -1.20 15.14
C VAL A 266 -2.21 -2.01 16.16
N LEU A 267 -1.63 -3.06 16.73
CA LEU A 267 -2.31 -3.83 17.78
C LEU A 267 -2.38 -3.07 19.12
N ASP A 268 -1.44 -2.18 19.43
CA ASP A 268 -1.59 -1.23 20.56
C ASP A 268 -2.76 -0.27 20.32
N ALA A 269 -2.91 0.23 19.09
CA ALA A 269 -4.05 1.07 18.72
C ALA A 269 -5.39 0.32 18.87
N LEU A 270 -5.43 -0.97 18.52
CA LEU A 270 -6.60 -1.82 18.74
C LEU A 270 -6.89 -2.08 20.23
N GLU A 271 -5.88 -2.29 21.06
CA GLU A 271 -6.07 -2.42 22.51
C GLU A 271 -6.57 -1.14 23.15
N TYR A 272 -6.05 0.02 22.72
CA TYR A 272 -6.57 1.30 23.16
C TYR A 272 -8.02 1.51 22.74
N LEU A 273 -8.35 1.18 21.50
CA LEU A 273 -9.72 1.20 21.00
C LEU A 273 -10.64 0.31 21.85
N HIS A 274 -10.20 -0.91 22.18
CA HIS A 274 -10.94 -1.82 23.04
C HIS A 274 -11.16 -1.23 24.44
N ALA A 275 -10.12 -0.68 25.06
CA ALA A 275 -10.23 -0.03 26.36
C ALA A 275 -11.21 1.16 26.34
N LEU A 276 -11.19 1.99 25.28
CA LEU A 276 -12.18 3.07 25.12
C LEU A 276 -13.60 2.53 24.98
N GLY A 277 -13.80 1.47 24.17
CA GLY A 277 -15.10 0.84 23.98
C GLY A 277 -15.71 0.23 25.24
N ASN A 278 -14.87 -0.16 26.20
CA ASN A 278 -15.29 -0.67 27.51
C ASN A 278 -15.35 0.42 28.60
N GLY A 279 -15.06 1.68 28.28
CA GLY A 279 -15.00 2.78 29.26
C GLY A 279 -13.81 2.72 30.22
N SER A 280 -12.80 1.90 29.92
CA SER A 280 -11.60 1.68 30.76
C SER A 280 -10.44 2.62 30.44
N ALA A 281 -10.55 3.43 29.38
CA ALA A 281 -9.58 4.46 29.01
C ALA A 281 -10.28 5.82 28.81
N GLN A 282 -9.58 6.90 29.13
CA GLN A 282 -10.04 8.26 28.80
C GLN A 282 -9.58 8.64 27.38
N PRO A 283 -10.41 9.39 26.62
CA PRO A 283 -10.16 9.75 25.22
C PRO A 283 -8.88 10.58 25.00
#